data_AF-A0A958ED51-F1
#
_entry.id   AF-A0A958ED51-F1
#
_cell.length_a   1.000
_cell.length_b   1.000
_cell.length_c   1.000
_cell.angle_alpha   90.00
_cell.angle_beta   90.00
_cell.angle_gamma   90.00
#
_symmetry.space_group_name_H-M   'P 1'
#
loop_
_entity.id
_entity.type
_entity.pdbx_description
1 polymer ?
#
loop_
_entity_poly.entity_id
_entity_poly.type
_entity_poly.pdbx_seq_one_letter_code
_entity_poly.pdbx_strand_id
1 'polypeptide(L)'
;MGRPGLVLLLFLLTIACGKQEKAPAAEAVVKPLSTLMAESVMARNPEPWMIDFQKKPRWEYTQGLVLKSVLAVWQHTGDQTFFDYVKTYYDQFVREDGSIWLYERDIY
;
A
#
# COMPACT_ATOMS: atom_id res chain seq x y z
N MET A 1 66.76 -35.08 1.14
CA MET A 1 66.33 -33.66 1.03
C MET A 1 64.81 -33.63 0.86
N GLY A 2 64.05 -33.82 1.95
CA GLY A 2 62.59 -33.65 1.95
C GLY A 2 62.28 -32.24 2.40
N ARG A 3 61.73 -31.39 1.52
CA ARG A 3 61.41 -29.98 1.81
C ARG A 3 60.24 -29.91 2.80
N PRO A 4 60.44 -29.49 4.06
CA PRO A 4 59.37 -29.48 5.08
C PRO A 4 58.30 -28.40 4.82
N GLY A 5 58.51 -27.49 3.86
CA GLY A 5 57.58 -26.40 3.55
C GLY A 5 56.33 -26.79 2.75
N LEU A 6 56.32 -27.95 2.07
CA LEU A 6 55.17 -28.33 1.23
C LEU A 6 54.04 -28.99 2.04
N VAL A 7 54.37 -29.61 3.17
CA VAL A 7 53.39 -30.26 4.07
C VAL A 7 52.62 -29.21 4.89
N LEU A 8 53.26 -28.07 5.22
CA LEU A 8 52.64 -26.98 5.97
C LEU A 8 51.67 -26.14 5.11
N LEU A 9 51.82 -26.14 3.78
CA LEU A 9 50.95 -25.40 2.86
C LEU A 9 49.64 -26.15 2.53
N LEU A 10 49.59 -27.48 2.74
CA LEU A 10 48.38 -28.27 2.51
C LEU A 10 47.38 -28.24 3.68
N PHE A 11 47.83 -27.88 4.88
CA PHE A 11 46.96 -27.77 6.07
C PHE A 11 46.21 -26.44 6.19
N LEU A 12 46.55 -25.44 5.37
CA LEU A 12 45.87 -24.13 5.35
C LEU A 12 44.69 -24.05 4.36
N LEU A 13 44.50 -25.05 3.50
CA LEU A 13 43.39 -25.07 2.53
C LEU A 13 42.11 -25.75 3.03
N THR A 14 42.12 -26.40 4.20
CA THR A 14 40.97 -27.18 4.70
C THR A 14 40.04 -26.39 5.63
N ILE A 15 40.36 -25.14 5.99
CA ILE A 15 39.53 -24.29 6.88
C ILE A 15 38.47 -23.49 6.10
N ALA A 16 38.54 -23.46 4.76
CA ALA A 16 37.65 -22.64 3.93
C ALA A 16 36.29 -23.30 3.58
N CYS A 17 35.90 -24.38 4.26
CA CYS A 17 34.56 -24.96 4.14
C CYS A 17 33.82 -24.86 5.49
N GLY A 18 33.70 -23.63 6.00
CA GLY A 18 32.73 -23.33 7.05
C GLY A 18 31.33 -23.43 6.45
N LYS A 19 30.48 -24.29 7.00
CA LYS A 19 29.03 -24.27 6.74
C LYS A 19 28.53 -22.84 7.00
N GLN A 20 28.16 -22.12 5.95
CA GLN A 20 27.33 -20.93 6.11
C GLN A 20 25.95 -21.41 6.53
N GLU A 21 25.66 -21.36 7.83
CA GLU A 21 24.29 -21.35 8.30
C GLU A 21 23.65 -20.07 7.77
N LYS A 22 22.91 -20.23 6.67
CA LYS A 22 22.08 -19.17 6.10
C LYS A 22 21.10 -18.79 7.20
N ALA A 23 21.26 -17.59 7.76
CA ALA A 23 20.28 -17.02 8.68
C ALA A 23 18.89 -17.14 8.03
N PRO A 24 17.83 -17.51 8.78
CA PRO A 24 16.50 -17.61 8.22
C PRO A 24 16.19 -16.28 7.53
N ALA A 25 15.91 -16.35 6.23
CA ALA A 25 15.50 -15.18 5.48
C ALA A 25 14.27 -14.61 6.19
N ALA A 26 14.36 -13.37 6.66
CA ALA A 26 13.21 -12.69 7.23
C ALA A 26 12.06 -12.79 6.22
N GLU A 27 10.96 -13.45 6.62
CA GLU A 27 9.79 -13.56 5.76
C GLU A 27 9.32 -12.13 5.45
N ALA A 28 9.33 -11.78 4.17
CA ALA A 28 8.88 -10.48 3.73
C ALA A 28 7.39 -10.35 4.09
N VAL A 29 7.04 -9.36 4.91
CA VAL A 29 5.65 -9.05 5.21
C VAL A 29 5.00 -8.55 3.92
N VAL A 30 4.24 -9.42 3.26
CA VAL A 30 3.51 -9.09 2.04
C VAL A 30 2.24 -8.33 2.45
N LYS A 31 2.09 -7.09 1.97
CA LYS A 31 0.86 -6.31 2.19
C LYS A 31 -0.35 -7.07 1.60
N PRO A 32 -1.54 -7.01 2.24
CA PRO A 32 -2.77 -7.54 1.66
C PRO A 32 -3.05 -6.92 0.28
N LEU A 33 -3.60 -7.71 -0.65
CA LEU A 33 -3.95 -7.23 -1.99
C LEU A 33 -4.96 -6.08 -1.96
N SER A 34 -5.85 -6.05 -0.97
CA SER A 34 -6.81 -4.95 -0.75
C SER A 34 -6.09 -3.64 -0.44
N THR A 35 -5.05 -3.66 0.41
CA THR A 35 -4.20 -2.51 0.71
C THR A 35 -3.48 -2.02 -0.54
N LEU A 36 -2.86 -2.93 -1.31
CA LEU A 36 -2.17 -2.58 -2.55
C LEU A 36 -3.12 -1.99 -3.60
N MET A 37 -4.36 -2.50 -3.68
CA MET A 37 -5.37 -1.96 -4.58
C MET A 37 -5.83 -0.56 -4.15
N ALA A 38 -6.09 -0.35 -2.86
CA ALA A 38 -6.45 0.98 -2.34
C ALA A 38 -5.32 2.00 -2.58
N GLU A 39 -4.06 1.64 -2.30
CA GLU A 39 -2.89 2.46 -2.62
C GLU A 39 -2.82 2.78 -4.12
N SER A 40 -3.06 1.79 -4.98
CA SER A 40 -3.08 1.99 -6.44
C SER A 40 -4.20 2.92 -6.90
N VAL A 41 -5.37 2.88 -6.25
CA VAL A 41 -6.49 3.79 -6.52
C VAL A 41 -6.12 5.21 -6.14
N MET A 42 -5.60 5.41 -4.93
CA MET A 42 -5.20 6.74 -4.42
C MET A 42 -4.06 7.34 -5.24
N ALA A 43 -3.08 6.53 -5.65
CA ALA A 43 -1.97 7.00 -6.48
C ALA A 43 -2.41 7.47 -7.87
N ARG A 44 -3.42 6.83 -8.47
CA ARG A 44 -3.96 7.20 -9.79
C ARG A 44 -4.96 8.35 -9.72
N ASN A 45 -5.53 8.60 -8.55
CA ASN A 45 -6.55 9.62 -8.32
C ASN A 45 -6.12 10.44 -7.09
N PRO A 46 -5.17 11.38 -7.21
CA PRO A 46 -4.69 12.14 -6.05
C PRO A 46 -5.81 12.83 -5.27
N GLU A 47 -6.86 13.24 -5.99
CA GLU A 47 -8.12 13.67 -5.40
C GLU A 47 -9.21 12.61 -5.64
N PRO A 48 -10.00 12.22 -4.63
CA PRO A 48 -11.04 11.20 -4.76
C PRO A 48 -12.07 11.47 -5.86
N TRP A 49 -12.39 12.74 -6.12
CA TRP A 49 -13.36 13.11 -7.14
C TRP A 49 -12.90 12.78 -8.56
N MET A 50 -11.61 12.52 -8.79
CA MET A 50 -11.05 12.12 -10.10
C MET A 50 -11.38 10.67 -10.49
N ILE A 51 -11.78 9.84 -9.53
CA ILE A 51 -12.21 8.46 -9.78
C ILE A 51 -13.27 8.46 -10.88
N ASP A 52 -13.20 7.47 -11.75
CA ASP A 52 -14.05 7.34 -12.95
C ASP A 52 -13.79 8.43 -14.01
N PHE A 53 -12.51 8.78 -14.20
CA PHE A 53 -12.02 9.70 -15.24
C PHE A 53 -12.67 11.09 -15.20
N GLN A 54 -13.13 11.51 -14.03
CA GLN A 54 -13.85 12.77 -13.89
C GLN A 54 -12.89 13.95 -14.05
N LYS A 55 -13.29 14.88 -14.92
CA LYS A 55 -12.51 16.11 -15.19
C LYS A 55 -12.81 17.24 -14.20
N LYS A 56 -13.89 17.10 -13.44
CA LYS A 56 -14.37 18.07 -12.45
C LYS A 56 -15.04 17.34 -11.29
N PRO A 57 -15.13 17.96 -10.10
CA PRO A 57 -15.85 17.39 -8.98
C PRO A 57 -17.29 17.04 -9.31
N ARG A 58 -17.73 15.83 -8.95
CA ARG A 58 -19.11 15.37 -9.08
C ARG A 58 -19.50 14.50 -7.89
N TRP A 59 -20.75 14.67 -7.43
CA TRP A 59 -21.39 13.78 -6.48
C TRP A 59 -22.02 12.60 -7.24
N GLU A 60 -21.31 11.48 -7.30
CA GLU A 60 -21.71 10.32 -8.09
C GLU A 60 -21.48 9.00 -7.33
N TYR A 61 -22.22 7.97 -7.74
CA TYR A 61 -22.20 6.68 -7.04
C TYR A 61 -20.86 5.96 -7.15
N THR A 62 -20.13 6.12 -8.27
CA THR A 62 -18.88 5.39 -8.52
C THR A 62 -17.80 5.74 -7.50
N GLN A 63 -17.65 7.04 -7.18
CA GLN A 63 -16.74 7.54 -6.16
C GLN A 63 -17.15 6.98 -4.80
N GLY A 64 -18.44 7.07 -4.45
CA GLY A 64 -18.95 6.53 -3.18
C GLY A 64 -18.70 5.03 -3.03
N LEU A 65 -18.90 4.24 -4.09
CA LEU A 65 -18.65 2.80 -4.10
C LEU A 65 -17.17 2.47 -3.88
N VAL A 66 -16.28 3.12 -4.63
CA VAL A 66 -14.83 2.91 -4.51
C VAL A 66 -14.33 3.36 -3.14
N LEU A 67 -14.75 4.55 -2.67
CA LEU A 67 -14.33 5.09 -1.38
C LEU A 67 -14.85 4.26 -0.21
N LYS A 68 -16.02 3.63 -0.31
CA LYS A 68 -16.49 2.65 0.68
C LYS A 68 -15.52 1.48 0.81
N SER A 69 -14.93 1.01 -0.29
CA SER A 69 -13.92 -0.06 -0.23
C SER A 69 -12.59 0.39 0.36
N VAL A 70 -12.16 1.63 0.08
CA VAL A 70 -10.96 2.23 0.71
C VAL A 70 -11.18 2.42 2.21
N LEU A 71 -12.38 2.85 2.62
CA LEU A 71 -12.76 2.97 4.02
C LEU A 71 -12.73 1.60 4.74
N ALA A 72 -13.14 0.52 4.07
CA ALA A 72 -13.02 -0.83 4.63
C ALA A 72 -11.55 -1.23 4.86
N VAL A 73 -10.62 -0.82 3.98
CA VAL A 73 -9.18 -1.04 4.20
C VAL A 73 -8.72 -0.31 5.47
N TRP A 74 -9.10 0.96 5.67
CA TRP A 74 -8.82 1.68 6.92
C TRP A 74 -9.35 0.93 8.15
N GLN A 75 -10.60 0.45 8.11
CA GLN A 75 -11.20 -0.28 9.24
C GLN A 75 -10.41 -1.55 9.61
N HIS A 76 -9.79 -2.20 8.62
CA HIS A 76 -8.99 -3.41 8.83
C HIS A 76 -7.54 -3.12 9.22
N THR A 77 -6.92 -2.07 8.69
CA THR A 77 -5.48 -1.80 8.89
C THR A 77 -5.21 -0.77 9.99
N GLY A 78 -6.17 0.12 10.28
CA GLY A 78 -5.98 1.28 11.14
C GLY A 78 -5.12 2.39 10.52
N ASP A 79 -4.71 2.26 9.25
CA ASP A 79 -3.89 3.27 8.57
C ASP A 79 -4.73 4.49 8.18
N GLN A 80 -4.51 5.58 8.91
CA GLN A 80 -5.26 6.82 8.81
C GLN A 80 -5.21 7.46 7.41
N THR A 81 -4.18 7.16 6.61
CA THR A 81 -4.02 7.66 5.24
C THR A 81 -5.23 7.34 4.37
N PHE A 82 -5.81 6.14 4.53
CA PHE A 82 -7.01 5.73 3.78
C PHE A 82 -8.25 6.51 4.22
N PHE A 83 -8.42 6.75 5.53
CA PHE A 83 -9.55 7.51 6.05
C PHE A 83 -9.47 8.97 5.61
N ASP A 84 -8.31 9.59 5.74
CA ASP A 84 -8.12 11.01 5.38
C ASP A 84 -8.41 11.23 3.90
N TYR A 85 -7.94 10.32 3.04
CA TYR A 85 -8.29 10.34 1.61
C TYR A 85 -9.80 10.16 1.35
N VAL A 86 -10.50 9.30 2.08
CA VAL A 86 -11.97 9.18 1.95
C VAL A 86 -12.66 10.46 2.42
N LYS A 87 -12.18 11.06 3.52
CA LYS A 87 -12.76 12.26 4.12
C LYS A 87 -12.68 13.47 3.18
N THR A 88 -11.60 13.64 2.42
CA THR A 88 -11.47 14.79 1.49
C THR A 88 -12.59 14.81 0.44
N TYR A 89 -13.09 13.66 0.00
CA TYR A 89 -14.26 13.61 -0.88
C TYR A 89 -15.50 14.18 -0.19
N TYR A 90 -15.83 13.67 0.99
CA TYR A 90 -17.05 14.09 1.69
C TYR A 90 -16.98 15.54 2.15
N ASP A 91 -15.82 16.02 2.62
CA ASP A 91 -15.61 17.43 2.99
C ASP A 91 -15.83 18.39 1.80
N GLN A 92 -15.58 17.92 0.58
CA GLN A 92 -15.80 18.72 -0.62
C GLN A 92 -17.29 18.92 -0.95
N PHE A 93 -18.15 17.93 -0.67
CA PHE A 93 -19.55 17.95 -1.08
C PHE A 93 -20.53 18.19 0.08
N VAL A 94 -20.28 17.63 1.26
CA VAL A 94 -21.18 17.70 2.42
C VAL A 94 -20.85 18.95 3.24
N ARG A 95 -21.86 19.77 3.49
CA ARG A 95 -21.76 20.98 4.31
C ARG A 95 -22.12 20.68 5.77
N GLU A 96 -21.82 21.62 6.66
CA GLU A 96 -22.11 21.48 8.10
C GLU A 96 -23.62 21.31 8.39
N ASP A 97 -24.48 21.89 7.56
CA ASP A 97 -25.94 21.76 7.65
C ASP A 97 -26.48 20.46 7.02
N GLY A 98 -25.59 19.59 6.53
CA GLY A 98 -25.93 18.33 5.86
C GLY A 98 -26.38 18.50 4.40
N SER A 99 -26.40 19.72 3.85
CA SER A 99 -26.61 19.93 2.42
C SER A 99 -25.45 19.36 1.61
N ILE A 100 -25.75 18.86 0.40
CA ILE A 100 -24.77 18.23 -0.48
C ILE A 100 -24.67 19.07 -1.75
N TRP A 101 -23.49 19.63 -2.01
CA TRP A 101 -23.23 20.36 -3.24
C TRP A 101 -23.32 19.43 -4.46
N LEU A 102 -23.97 19.90 -5.52
CA LEU A 102 -24.27 19.13 -6.74
C LEU A 102 -25.28 17.98 -6.57
N TYR A 103 -26.04 17.97 -5.48
CA TYR A 103 -27.16 17.06 -5.29
C TYR A 103 -28.46 17.84 -5.13
N GLU A 104 -29.43 17.59 -6.01
CA GLU A 104 -30.78 18.11 -5.92
C GLU A 104 -31.73 16.94 -5.64
N ARG A 105 -32.54 17.06 -4.60
CA ARG A 105 -33.44 15.97 -4.18
C ARG A 105 -34.60 15.79 -5.16
N ASP A 106 -35.10 16.87 -5.74
CA ASP A 106 -36.34 16.90 -6.52
C ASP A 106 -36.19 16.41 -7.97
N ILE A 107 -34.97 16.03 -8.36
CA ILE A 107 -34.65 15.48 -9.70
C ILE A 107 -34.54 13.94 -9.70
N TYR A 108 -34.97 13.28 -8.62
CA TYR A 108 -35.01 11.81 -8.45
C TYR A 108 -36.31 11.38 -7.75
#